data_AF-A0A5U8SZL9-F1
#
_entry.id   AF-A0A5U8SZL9-F1
#
_cell.length_a   1.000
_cell.length_b   1.000
_cell.length_c   1.000
_cell.angle_alpha   90.00
_cell.angle_beta   90.00
_cell.angle_gamma   90.00
#
_symmetry.space_group_name_H-M   'P 1'
#
loop_
_entity.id
_entity.type
_entity.pdbx_description
1 polymer ?
#
loop_
_entity_poly.entity_id
_entity_poly.type
_entity_poly.pdbx_seq_one_letter_code
_entity_poly.pdbx_strand_id
1 'polypeptide(L)'
;MADDIHTTIADIVHSAIAEPPVKIEKIGGMTNTNYYCETQNTKTVVRLPGENTNVLINRGNEKANCELATELGINPKLYYYN
;
A
#
# COMPACT_ATOMS: atom_id res chain seq x y z
N MET A 1 -12.88 -15.46 -0.53
CA MET A 1 -12.80 -14.00 -0.70
C MET A 1 -11.68 -13.38 0.14
N ALA A 2 -11.51 -13.72 1.43
CA ALA A 2 -10.36 -13.24 2.21
C ALA A 2 -9.00 -13.78 1.70
N ASP A 3 -8.93 -15.02 1.23
CA ASP A 3 -7.68 -15.59 0.68
C ASP A 3 -7.19 -14.88 -0.60
N ASP A 4 -8.11 -14.30 -1.36
CA ASP A 4 -7.82 -13.68 -2.66
C ASP A 4 -7.08 -12.33 -2.49
N ILE A 5 -7.51 -11.52 -1.52
CA ILE A 5 -6.89 -10.23 -1.24
C ILE A 5 -5.52 -10.38 -0.58
N HIS A 6 -5.35 -11.37 0.31
CA HIS A 6 -4.06 -11.67 0.92
C HIS A 6 -3.05 -12.16 -0.12
N THR A 7 -3.49 -12.97 -1.10
CA THR A 7 -2.65 -13.41 -2.21
C THR A 7 -2.23 -12.24 -3.09
N THR A 8 -3.19 -11.37 -3.47
CA THR A 8 -2.90 -10.17 -4.25
C THR A 8 -1.91 -9.23 -3.54
N ILE A 9 -2.09 -9.02 -2.24
CA ILE A 9 -1.16 -8.21 -1.42
C ILE A 9 0.22 -8.85 -1.40
N ALA A 10 0.31 -10.18 -1.24
CA ALA A 10 1.57 -10.88 -1.23
C ALA A 10 2.32 -10.73 -2.56
N ASP A 11 1.63 -10.84 -3.70
CA ASP A 11 2.21 -10.67 -5.04
C ASP A 11 2.70 -9.24 -5.27
N ILE A 12 1.94 -8.23 -4.83
CA ILE A 12 2.35 -6.82 -4.91
C ILE A 12 3.59 -6.58 -4.06
N VAL A 13 3.61 -7.05 -2.81
CA VAL A 13 4.75 -6.88 -1.90
C VAL A 13 6.00 -7.58 -2.45
N HIS A 14 5.85 -8.81 -2.94
CA HIS A 14 6.94 -9.55 -3.54
C HIS A 14 7.50 -8.84 -4.79
N SER A 15 6.63 -8.34 -5.66
CA SER A 15 7.04 -7.64 -6.87
C SER A 15 7.71 -6.29 -6.57
N ALA A 16 7.26 -5.58 -5.53
CA ALA A 16 7.75 -4.25 -5.20
C ALA A 16 9.05 -4.26 -4.36
N ILE A 17 9.26 -5.28 -3.53
CA ILE A 17 10.39 -5.35 -2.58
C ILE A 17 11.35 -6.50 -2.90
N ALA A 18 11.03 -7.35 -3.89
CA ALA A 18 11.78 -8.55 -4.25
C ALA A 18 11.91 -9.58 -3.11
N GLU A 19 11.02 -9.53 -2.12
CA GLU A 19 10.98 -10.44 -0.97
C GLU A 19 9.53 -10.83 -0.66
N PRO A 20 9.24 -12.12 -0.40
CA PRO A 20 7.90 -12.52 -0.01
C PRO A 20 7.59 -12.06 1.43
N PRO A 21 6.34 -11.63 1.73
CA PRO A 21 5.95 -11.33 3.09
C PRO A 21 5.86 -12.61 3.94
N VAL A 22 6.45 -12.58 5.13
CA VAL A 22 6.30 -13.62 6.15
C VAL A 22 5.06 -13.42 7.00
N LYS A 23 4.52 -12.19 7.01
CA LYS A 23 3.35 -11.82 7.81
C LYS A 23 2.55 -10.74 7.11
N ILE A 24 1.22 -10.91 7.09
CA ILE A 24 0.25 -9.94 6.57
C ILE A 24 -0.89 -9.80 7.59
N GLU A 25 -1.08 -8.60 8.13
CA GLU A 25 -2.15 -8.32 9.09
C GLU A 25 -2.93 -7.08 8.68
N LYS A 26 -4.26 -7.17 8.76
CA LYS A 26 -5.11 -5.99 8.59
C LYS A 26 -4.92 -5.06 9.79
N ILE A 27 -4.63 -3.79 9.51
CA ILE A 27 -4.52 -2.75 10.54
C ILE A 27 -5.67 -1.75 10.40
N GLY A 28 -5.75 -0.83 11.37
CA GLY A 28 -6.79 0.19 11.39
C GLY A 28 -6.78 1.12 10.17
N GLY A 29 -7.89 1.81 9.98
CA GLY A 29 -8.11 2.77 8.91
C GLY A 29 -9.60 3.10 8.86
N MET A 30 -9.94 4.39 8.80
CA MET A 30 -11.35 4.80 8.77
C MET A 30 -11.95 4.61 7.38
N THR A 31 -11.22 5.06 6.35
CA THR A 31 -11.72 5.07 4.96
C THR A 31 -10.92 4.13 4.05
N ASN A 32 -9.65 3.88 4.38
CA ASN A 32 -8.80 2.98 3.61
C ASN A 32 -8.65 1.65 4.33
N THR A 33 -8.54 0.57 3.57
CA THR A 33 -8.16 -0.73 4.14
C THR A 33 -6.65 -0.82 4.10
N ASN A 34 -6.04 -0.83 5.27
CA ASN A 34 -4.59 -0.88 5.40
C ASN A 34 -4.14 -2.26 5.89
N TYR A 35 -3.02 -2.73 5.37
CA TYR A 35 -2.39 -3.98 5.77
C TYR A 35 -0.94 -3.70 6.16
N TYR A 36 -0.54 -4.23 7.32
CA TYR A 36 0.86 -4.32 7.70
C TYR A 36 1.45 -5.59 7.10
N CYS A 37 2.57 -5.44 6.40
CA CYS A 37 3.30 -6.51 5.76
C CYS A 37 4.75 -6.53 6.27
N GLU A 38 5.21 -7.68 6.71
CA GLU A 38 6.59 -7.88 7.16
C GLU A 38 7.24 -8.94 6.27
N THR A 39 8.38 -8.60 5.69
CA THR A 39 9.31 -9.53 5.02
C THR A 39 10.45 -9.86 5.98
N GLN A 40 11.43 -10.65 5.53
CA GLN A 40 12.61 -10.95 6.35
C GLN A 40 13.42 -9.69 6.71
N ASN A 41 13.53 -8.74 5.79
CA ASN A 41 14.38 -7.55 5.97
C ASN A 41 13.59 -6.23 6.07
N THR A 42 12.33 -6.20 5.65
CA THR A 42 11.59 -4.95 5.47
C THR A 42 10.18 -5.01 6.05
N LYS A 43 9.76 -3.90 6.67
CA LYS A 43 8.39 -3.69 7.15
C LYS A 43 7.71 -2.64 6.29
N THR A 44 6.51 -2.96 5.80
CA THR A 44 5.76 -2.08 4.89
C THR A 44 4.28 -2.03 5.24
N VAL A 45 3.62 -1.02 4.70
CA VAL A 45 2.16 -0.87 4.80
C VAL A 45 1.60 -0.81 3.38
N VAL A 46 0.65 -1.70 3.10
CA VAL A 46 -0.13 -1.68 1.86
C VAL A 46 -1.45 -0.98 2.15
N ARG A 47 -1.74 0.07 1.37
CA ARG A 47 -2.94 0.88 1.52
C ARG A 47 -3.83 0.68 0.31
N LEU A 48 -5.00 0.09 0.55
CA LEU A 48 -6.05 -0.07 -0.45
C LEU A 48 -7.08 1.05 -0.28
N PRO A 49 -7.30 1.90 -1.28
CA PRO A 49 -8.30 2.96 -1.21
C PRO A 49 -9.70 2.38 -0.95
N GLY A 50 -10.48 3.04 -0.09
CA GLY A 50 -11.88 2.67 0.13
C GLY A 50 -12.76 2.93 -1.08
N GLU A 51 -13.81 2.12 -1.22
CA GLU A 51 -14.81 2.29 -2.27
C GLU A 51 -15.47 3.67 -2.22
N ASN A 52 -15.90 4.18 -3.38
CA ASN A 52 -16.62 5.45 -3.56
C ASN A 52 -15.86 6.74 -3.18
N THR A 53 -14.56 6.68 -2.91
CA THR A 53 -13.77 7.89 -2.64
C THR A 53 -13.41 8.70 -3.89
N ASN A 54 -13.66 8.17 -5.10
CA ASN A 54 -13.32 8.83 -6.37
C ASN A 54 -14.09 10.14 -6.62
N VAL A 55 -15.21 10.37 -5.93
CA VAL A 55 -15.98 11.62 -6.00
C VAL A 55 -15.29 12.75 -5.22
N LEU A 56 -14.50 12.39 -4.20
CA LEU A 56 -13.83 13.33 -3.29
C LEU A 56 -12.32 13.39 -3.52
N ILE A 57 -11.72 12.30 -3.99
CA ILE A 57 -10.28 12.13 -4.15
C ILE A 57 -9.96 11.94 -5.63
N ASN A 58 -9.19 12.88 -6.17
CA ASN A 58 -8.61 12.76 -7.50
C ASN A 58 -7.35 11.88 -7.44
N ARG A 59 -7.40 10.69 -8.05
CA ARG A 59 -6.30 9.71 -8.05
C ARG A 59 -5.05 10.17 -8.79
N GLY A 60 -5.21 10.94 -9.86
CA GLY A 60 -4.07 11.51 -10.58
C GLY A 60 -3.27 12.47 -9.70
N ASN A 61 -3.98 13.36 -9.00
CA ASN A 61 -3.35 14.29 -8.07
C ASN A 61 -2.77 13.56 -6.84
N GLU A 62 -3.48 12.55 -6.31
CA GLU A 62 -2.98 11.76 -5.18
C GLU A 62 -1.65 11.08 -5.52
N LYS A 63 -1.54 10.47 -6.71
CA LYS A 63 -0.29 9.86 -7.19
C LYS A 63 0.83 10.88 -7.29
N ALA A 64 0.63 11.97 -8.03
CA ALA A 64 1.65 12.99 -8.26
C ALA A 64 2.14 13.63 -6.94
N ASN A 65 1.21 13.93 -6.03
CA ASN A 65 1.54 14.49 -4.73
C ASN A 65 2.28 13.47 -3.84
N CYS A 66 1.92 12.19 -3.90
CA CYS A 66 2.58 11.14 -3.16
C CYS A 66 4.04 10.94 -3.62
N GLU A 67 4.27 10.89 -4.93
CA GLU A 67 5.59 10.78 -5.54
C GLU A 67 6.45 12.00 -5.16
N LEU A 68 5.95 13.22 -5.36
CA LEU A 68 6.66 14.45 -5.02
C LEU A 68 7.01 14.54 -3.53
N ALA A 69 6.05 14.24 -2.65
CA ALA A 69 6.29 14.27 -1.20
C ALA A 69 7.31 13.20 -0.76
N THR A 70 7.40 12.07 -1.48
CA THR A 70 8.41 11.04 -1.24
C THR A 70 9.80 11.53 -1.68
N GLU A 71 9.90 12.15 -2.86
CA GLU A 71 11.15 12.76 -3.35
C GLU A 71 11.67 13.84 -2.41
N LEU A 72 10.76 14.65 -1.84
CA LEU A 72 11.08 15.68 -0.85
C LEU A 72 11.42 15.11 0.54
N GLY A 73 11.33 13.80 0.76
CA GLY A 73 11.60 13.15 2.04
C GLY A 73 10.54 13.42 3.13
N ILE A 74 9.37 13.92 2.74
CA ILE A 74 8.24 14.16 3.64
C ILE A 74 7.47 12.85 3.88
N ASN A 75 7.28 12.06 2.82
CA ASN A 75 6.64 10.76 2.90
C ASN A 75 7.66 9.63 3.14
N PRO A 76 7.21 8.51 3.75
CA PRO A 76 7.96 7.26 3.73
C PRO A 76 8.28 6.82 2.30
N LYS A 77 9.33 6.00 2.15
CA LYS A 77 9.71 5.43 0.85
C LYS A 77 8.52 4.73 0.17
N LEU A 78 8.19 5.19 -1.03
CA LEU A 78 7.17 4.61 -1.89
C LEU A 78 7.77 3.49 -2.73
N TYR A 79 7.28 2.26 -2.55
CA TYR A 79 7.72 1.09 -3.32
C TYR A 79 6.87 0.83 -4.56
N TYR A 80 5.57 1.12 -4.47
CA TYR A 80 4.59 0.82 -5.52
C TYR A 80 3.37 1.74 -5.42
N TYR A 81 2.84 2.14 -6.57
CA TYR A 81 1.56 2.83 -6.72
C TYR A 81 0.95 2.45 -8.07
N ASN A 82 -0.33 2.07 -8.07
CA ASN A 82 -1.11 1.75 -9.28
C ASN A 82 -2.24 2.76 -9.47
#